data_AF-A0A2N7Q9U6-F1
#
_entry.id   AF-A0A2N7Q9U6-F1
#
_cell.length_a   1.000
_cell.length_b   1.000
_cell.length_c   1.000
_cell.angle_alpha   90.00
_cell.angle_beta   90.00
_cell.angle_gamma   90.00
#
_symmetry.space_group_name_H-M   'P 1'
#
loop_
_entity.id
_entity.type
_entity.pdbx_description
1 polymer ?
#
loop_
_entity_poly.entity_id
_entity_poly.type
_entity_poly.pdbx_seq_one_letter_code
_entity_poly.pdbx_strand_id
1 'polypeptide(L)'
;MEKLITVGFSPHRIETLYFAKNLMKEHDIIILEEPYNENFYAFLEDKISLEKYLETNDFWFPEFVKIASLILKNFYKQGKKIFQIEPYLERVLLIQSKLAKKENLEELLKDPELKEVYQVEHKAVGRLLEFYEISLKEDFLEIVSAVKIFSKADAERFRLRDKLRAKAILKILPEKGKIYIEAGTIHIYFKKLLHIYAGKSWKIIHKFLLEDYLRPITGKPWIFPPGELLTLRYILKRKENSQIENLLAARSLIYIKIIPKEELMPSPKDPFPHAKRELKAIQMVNMLSFEDCAKLYKEIFFIKKPDKAQKIVEDFLRAKGLSF
;
A
#
# COMPACT_ATOMS: atom_id res chain seq x y z
N MET A 1 -25.20 -20.54 -6.24
CA MET A 1 -23.87 -19.95 -5.94
C MET A 1 -24.09 -18.59 -5.32
N GLU A 2 -23.44 -18.34 -4.19
CA GLU A 2 -23.47 -17.05 -3.49
C GLU A 2 -22.92 -15.93 -4.40
N LYS A 3 -23.38 -14.68 -4.22
CA LYS A 3 -22.78 -13.48 -4.82
C LYS A 3 -21.91 -12.81 -3.75
N LEU A 4 -20.65 -13.22 -3.66
CA LEU A 4 -19.74 -12.78 -2.59
C LEU A 4 -18.50 -12.12 -3.19
N ILE A 5 -18.16 -10.94 -2.68
CA ILE A 5 -16.87 -10.28 -2.89
C ILE A 5 -16.16 -10.20 -1.54
N THR A 6 -14.93 -10.71 -1.47
CA THR A 6 -14.03 -10.57 -0.33
C THR A 6 -12.85 -9.69 -0.73
N VAL A 7 -12.72 -8.53 -0.09
CA VAL A 7 -11.53 -7.68 -0.24
C VAL A 7 -10.48 -8.10 0.79
N GLY A 8 -9.37 -8.65 0.33
CA GLY A 8 -8.22 -9.01 1.16
C GLY A 8 -7.27 -7.84 1.28
N PHE A 9 -7.26 -7.17 2.44
CA PHE A 9 -6.33 -6.08 2.71
C PHE A 9 -4.98 -6.63 3.18
N SER A 10 -3.92 -6.36 2.40
CA SER A 10 -2.57 -6.90 2.65
C SER A 10 -1.48 -5.89 2.32
N PRO A 11 -0.40 -5.82 3.12
CA PRO A 11 0.89 -5.37 2.61
C PRO A 11 1.54 -6.44 1.71
N HIS A 12 2.49 -6.05 0.86
CA HIS A 12 3.32 -6.98 0.07
C HIS A 12 4.39 -7.62 0.97
N ARG A 13 4.00 -8.62 1.78
CA ARG A 13 4.88 -9.30 2.74
C ARG A 13 4.62 -10.80 2.75
N ILE A 14 5.68 -11.60 2.78
CA ILE A 14 5.57 -13.06 2.68
C ILE A 14 4.70 -13.66 3.80
N GLU A 15 4.75 -13.07 4.99
CA GLU A 15 3.94 -13.49 6.16
C GLU A 15 2.43 -13.41 5.93
N THR A 16 1.96 -12.70 4.90
CA THR A 16 0.52 -12.60 4.57
C THR A 16 0.05 -13.68 3.61
N LEU A 17 0.97 -14.31 2.86
CA LEU A 17 0.65 -15.20 1.74
C LEU A 17 -0.10 -16.46 2.17
N TYR A 18 0.15 -16.97 3.38
CA TYR A 18 -0.60 -18.09 3.94
C TYR A 18 -2.10 -17.74 4.07
N PHE A 19 -2.41 -16.56 4.61
CA PHE A 19 -3.79 -16.10 4.79
C PHE A 19 -4.44 -15.75 3.44
N ALA A 20 -3.69 -15.10 2.54
CA ALA A 20 -4.15 -14.82 1.18
C ALA A 20 -4.56 -16.11 0.48
N LYS A 21 -3.69 -17.12 0.48
CA LYS A 21 -3.92 -18.45 -0.11
C LYS A 21 -5.17 -19.10 0.46
N ASN A 22 -5.34 -19.12 1.78
CA ASN A 22 -6.50 -19.72 2.42
C ASN A 22 -7.80 -19.02 2.03
N LEU A 23 -7.79 -17.69 1.91
CA LEU A 23 -8.95 -16.96 1.40
C LEU A 23 -9.19 -17.28 -0.09
N MET A 24 -8.19 -17.12 -0.96
CA MET A 24 -8.30 -17.38 -2.40
C MET A 24 -8.82 -18.79 -2.72
N LYS A 25 -8.48 -19.80 -1.90
CA LYS A 25 -8.99 -21.18 -2.05
C LYS A 25 -10.51 -21.24 -2.09
N GLU A 26 -11.19 -20.42 -1.30
CA GLU A 26 -12.65 -20.37 -1.16
C GLU A 26 -13.36 -19.55 -2.26
N HIS A 27 -12.61 -18.98 -3.21
CA HIS A 27 -13.14 -18.10 -4.26
C HIS A 27 -12.90 -18.67 -5.66
N ASP A 28 -13.83 -18.42 -6.57
CA ASP A 28 -13.77 -18.90 -7.97
C ASP A 28 -12.89 -17.98 -8.84
N ILE A 29 -12.88 -16.69 -8.50
CA ILE A 29 -12.19 -15.62 -9.21
C ILE A 29 -11.25 -14.89 -8.25
N ILE A 30 -10.03 -14.62 -8.71
CA ILE A 30 -8.99 -13.86 -8.00
C ILE A 30 -8.67 -12.63 -8.83
N ILE A 31 -8.75 -11.45 -8.21
CA ILE A 31 -8.42 -10.16 -8.84
C ILE A 31 -7.25 -9.53 -8.09
N LEU A 32 -6.13 -9.31 -8.78
CA LEU A 32 -4.88 -8.78 -8.23
C LEU A 32 -4.82 -7.25 -8.33
N GLU A 33 -4.02 -6.61 -7.46
CA GLU A 33 -3.73 -5.17 -7.51
C GLU A 33 -2.49 -4.87 -8.37
N GLU A 34 -2.51 -5.35 -9.61
CA GLU A 34 -1.40 -5.19 -10.55
C GLU A 34 -1.92 -4.84 -11.95
N PRO A 35 -1.14 -4.09 -12.75
CA PRO A 35 -1.48 -3.87 -14.15
C PRO A 35 -1.37 -5.17 -14.93
N TYR A 36 -2.12 -5.29 -16.03
CA TYR A 36 -1.99 -6.43 -16.93
C TYR A 36 -0.53 -6.67 -17.36
N ASN A 37 -0.06 -7.91 -17.22
CA ASN A 37 1.28 -8.33 -17.62
C ASN A 37 1.21 -9.63 -18.42
N GLU A 38 1.56 -9.58 -19.71
CA GLU A 38 1.53 -10.76 -20.59
C GLU A 38 2.46 -11.90 -20.11
N ASN A 39 3.61 -11.56 -19.53
CA ASN A 39 4.57 -12.55 -19.03
C ASN A 39 4.03 -13.28 -17.79
N PHE A 40 3.17 -12.63 -16.99
CA PHE A 40 2.49 -13.29 -15.88
C PHE A 40 1.60 -14.43 -16.40
N TYR A 41 0.76 -14.17 -17.41
CA TYR A 41 -0.10 -15.21 -18.00
C TYR A 41 0.71 -16.29 -18.73
N ALA A 42 1.76 -15.91 -19.47
CA ALA A 42 2.67 -16.86 -20.07
C ALA A 42 3.30 -17.80 -19.01
N PHE A 43 3.64 -17.27 -17.83
CA PHE A 43 4.11 -18.07 -16.72
C PHE A 43 3.02 -18.99 -16.15
N LEU A 44 1.79 -18.50 -15.94
CA LEU A 44 0.66 -19.30 -15.46
C LEU A 44 0.37 -20.49 -16.40
N GLU A 45 0.54 -20.27 -17.71
CA GLU A 45 0.33 -21.25 -18.78
C GLU A 45 1.54 -22.15 -19.08
N ASP A 46 2.59 -22.12 -18.26
CA ASP A 46 3.83 -22.88 -18.45
C ASP A 46 4.59 -22.54 -19.76
N LYS A 47 4.32 -21.41 -20.41
CA LYS A 47 5.02 -20.94 -21.62
C LYS A 47 6.40 -20.34 -21.33
N ILE A 48 6.58 -19.79 -20.13
CA ILE A 48 7.89 -19.31 -19.64
C ILE A 48 8.14 -19.82 -18.22
N SER A 49 9.42 -19.90 -17.82
CA SER A 49 9.81 -20.29 -16.47
C SER A 49 9.56 -19.17 -15.46
N LEU A 50 9.60 -19.50 -14.16
CA LEU A 50 9.48 -18.50 -13.09
C LEU A 50 10.64 -17.52 -13.15
N GLU A 51 11.86 -18.02 -13.38
CA GLU A 51 13.07 -17.23 -13.49
C GLU A 51 12.94 -16.21 -14.62
N LYS A 52 12.43 -16.64 -15.78
CA LYS A 52 12.21 -15.73 -16.91
C LYS A 52 11.17 -14.65 -16.61
N TYR A 53 10.10 -15.00 -15.89
CA TYR A 53 9.11 -14.03 -15.44
C TYR A 53 9.70 -13.01 -14.45
N LEU A 54 10.52 -13.46 -13.51
CA LEU A 54 11.18 -12.59 -12.53
C LEU A 54 12.26 -11.69 -13.16
N GLU A 55 12.99 -12.16 -14.17
CA GLU A 55 14.02 -11.38 -14.88
C GLU A 55 13.46 -10.26 -15.76
N THR A 56 12.22 -10.40 -16.22
CA THR A 56 11.61 -9.45 -17.17
C THR A 56 10.92 -8.26 -16.49
N ASN A 57 10.94 -8.20 -15.15
CA ASN A 57 10.22 -7.19 -14.37
C ASN A 57 11.06 -6.74 -13.17
N ASP A 58 11.11 -5.44 -12.91
CA ASP A 58 11.75 -4.88 -11.73
C ASP A 58 10.79 -4.93 -10.52
N PHE A 59 10.86 -6.01 -9.75
CA PHE A 59 10.05 -6.18 -8.54
C PHE A 59 10.72 -5.62 -7.29
N TRP A 60 9.99 -4.82 -6.53
CA TRP A 60 10.44 -4.28 -5.24
C TRP A 60 10.53 -5.34 -4.12
N PHE A 61 9.79 -6.45 -4.25
CA PHE A 61 9.71 -7.55 -3.29
C PHE A 61 9.85 -8.90 -4.01
N PRO A 62 11.06 -9.24 -4.49
CA PRO A 62 11.25 -10.40 -5.38
C PRO A 62 10.87 -11.73 -4.72
N GLU A 63 11.13 -11.92 -3.42
CA GLU A 63 10.80 -13.17 -2.75
C GLU A 63 9.29 -13.32 -2.52
N PHE A 64 8.61 -12.23 -2.15
CA PHE A 64 7.15 -12.17 -2.11
C PHE A 64 6.54 -12.55 -3.46
N VAL A 65 6.98 -11.89 -4.54
CA VAL A 65 6.44 -12.13 -5.88
C VAL A 65 6.66 -13.58 -6.29
N LYS A 66 7.86 -14.12 -6.09
CA LYS A 66 8.18 -15.52 -6.38
C LYS A 66 7.19 -16.49 -5.70
N ILE A 67 6.95 -16.33 -4.40
CA ILE A 67 6.06 -17.22 -3.65
C ILE A 67 4.59 -16.99 -4.05
N ALA A 68 4.17 -15.74 -4.22
CA ALA A 68 2.82 -15.38 -4.64
C ALA A 68 2.49 -15.94 -6.03
N SER A 69 3.39 -15.79 -7.00
CA SER A 69 3.21 -16.31 -8.36
C SER A 69 3.07 -17.83 -8.37
N LEU A 70 3.84 -18.56 -7.56
CA LEU A 70 3.69 -20.02 -7.42
C LEU A 70 2.32 -20.42 -6.85
N ILE A 71 1.81 -19.69 -5.86
CA ILE A 71 0.47 -19.90 -5.30
C ILE A 71 -0.60 -19.65 -6.38
N LEU A 72 -0.50 -18.54 -7.11
CA LEU A 72 -1.43 -18.15 -8.17
C LEU A 72 -1.42 -19.16 -9.32
N LYS A 73 -0.23 -19.65 -9.73
CA LYS A 73 -0.11 -20.70 -10.75
C LYS A 73 -0.79 -21.99 -10.34
N ASN A 74 -0.69 -22.40 -9.08
CA ASN A 74 -1.43 -23.56 -8.59
C ASN A 74 -2.95 -23.33 -8.68
N PHE A 75 -3.45 -22.16 -8.30
CA PHE A 75 -4.86 -21.82 -8.45
C PHE A 75 -5.33 -21.78 -9.91
N TYR A 76 -4.51 -21.26 -10.80
CA TYR A 76 -4.78 -21.26 -12.24
C TYR A 76 -4.91 -22.68 -12.79
N LYS A 77 -3.99 -23.58 -12.42
CA LYS A 77 -4.04 -25.01 -12.78
C LYS A 77 -5.26 -25.74 -12.21
N GLN A 78 -5.81 -25.27 -11.10
CA GLN A 78 -7.08 -25.76 -10.54
C GLN A 78 -8.32 -25.19 -11.25
N GLY A 79 -8.15 -24.39 -12.30
CA GLY A 79 -9.24 -23.81 -13.07
C GLY A 79 -9.85 -22.52 -12.50
N LYS A 80 -9.22 -21.91 -11.48
CA LYS A 80 -9.66 -20.58 -10.99
C LYS A 80 -9.33 -19.51 -12.02
N LYS A 81 -10.18 -18.50 -12.15
CA LYS A 81 -9.94 -17.34 -13.02
C LYS A 81 -9.11 -16.31 -12.28
N ILE A 82 -8.06 -15.81 -12.91
CA ILE A 82 -7.16 -14.79 -12.32
C ILE A 82 -7.14 -13.58 -13.26
N PHE A 83 -7.33 -12.40 -12.69
CA PHE A 83 -7.29 -11.14 -13.42
C PHE A 83 -6.34 -10.16 -12.72
N GLN A 84 -5.53 -9.45 -13.50
CA GLN A 84 -4.79 -8.27 -13.07
C GLN A 84 -5.60 -7.04 -13.46
N ILE A 85 -6.06 -6.27 -12.46
CA ILE A 85 -6.91 -5.09 -12.70
C ILE A 85 -6.39 -3.93 -11.88
N GLU A 86 -5.52 -3.13 -12.50
CA GLU A 86 -5.02 -1.88 -11.95
C GLU A 86 -4.94 -0.80 -13.04
N PRO A 87 -6.11 -0.29 -13.44
CA PRO A 87 -6.23 0.53 -14.64
C PRO A 87 -5.60 1.93 -14.44
N TYR A 88 -5.34 2.36 -13.20
CA TYR A 88 -4.57 3.57 -12.96
C TYR A 88 -3.09 3.38 -13.35
N LEU A 89 -2.46 2.29 -12.89
CA LEU A 89 -1.06 2.01 -13.22
C LEU A 89 -0.87 1.69 -14.70
N GLU A 90 -1.82 1.00 -15.33
CA GLU A 90 -1.80 0.78 -16.79
C GLU A 90 -1.72 2.11 -17.56
N ARG A 91 -2.50 3.12 -17.14
CA ARG A 91 -2.45 4.46 -17.74
C ARG A 91 -1.15 5.18 -17.42
N VAL A 92 -0.61 5.05 -16.20
CA VAL A 92 0.70 5.62 -15.85
C VAL A 92 1.81 5.02 -16.73
N LEU A 93 1.84 3.70 -16.91
CA LEU A 93 2.81 3.00 -17.77
C LEU A 93 2.69 3.46 -19.23
N LEU A 94 1.45 3.61 -19.74
CA LEU A 94 1.20 4.13 -21.08
C LEU A 94 1.75 5.56 -21.25
N ILE A 95 1.47 6.44 -20.29
CA ILE A 95 1.96 7.83 -20.28
C ILE A 95 3.50 7.84 -20.28
N GLN A 96 4.13 7.07 -19.40
CA GLN A 96 5.59 6.98 -19.31
C GLN A 96 6.22 6.46 -20.60
N SER A 97 5.66 5.41 -21.20
CA SER A 97 6.12 4.87 -22.49
C SER A 97 6.05 5.91 -23.60
N LYS A 98 4.95 6.69 -23.68
CA LYS A 98 4.79 7.73 -24.71
C LYS A 98 5.76 8.89 -24.51
N LEU A 99 5.97 9.33 -23.27
CA LEU A 99 6.96 10.36 -22.95
C LEU A 99 8.39 9.90 -23.26
N ALA A 100 8.73 8.63 -22.98
CA ALA A 100 10.04 8.06 -23.32
C ALA A 100 10.29 8.05 -24.85
N LYS A 101 9.23 7.88 -25.64
CA LYS A 101 9.26 7.98 -27.11
C LYS A 101 9.22 9.41 -27.65
N LYS A 102 9.25 10.43 -26.77
CA LYS A 102 9.14 11.85 -27.10
C LYS A 102 7.88 12.22 -27.89
N GLU A 103 6.78 11.48 -27.67
CA GLU A 103 5.48 11.85 -28.23
C GLU A 103 4.99 13.18 -27.64
N ASN A 104 4.20 13.92 -28.40
CA ASN A 104 3.69 15.23 -27.97
C ASN A 104 2.70 15.08 -26.80
N LEU A 105 3.01 15.74 -25.67
CA LEU A 105 2.17 15.76 -24.48
C LEU A 105 0.77 16.34 -24.75
N GLU A 106 0.64 17.34 -25.62
CA GLU A 106 -0.67 17.92 -25.97
C GLU A 106 -1.59 16.88 -26.62
N GLU A 107 -1.03 16.00 -27.46
CA GLU A 107 -1.79 14.92 -28.10
C GLU A 107 -2.23 13.86 -27.08
N LEU A 108 -1.34 13.50 -26.15
CA LEU A 108 -1.64 12.58 -25.05
C LEU A 108 -2.80 13.11 -24.19
N LEU A 109 -2.82 14.41 -23.91
CA LEU A 109 -3.81 15.05 -23.05
C LEU A 109 -5.15 15.34 -23.73
N LYS A 110 -5.33 14.97 -25.01
CA LYS A 110 -6.64 14.97 -25.68
C LYS A 110 -7.56 13.88 -25.14
N ASP A 111 -7.00 12.75 -24.67
CA ASP A 111 -7.77 11.73 -23.96
C ASP A 111 -8.11 12.22 -22.54
N PRO A 112 -9.39 12.44 -22.20
CA PRO A 112 -9.78 12.96 -20.89
C PRO A 112 -9.37 12.04 -19.72
N GLU A 113 -9.36 10.73 -19.92
CA GLU A 113 -8.98 9.77 -18.86
C GLU A 113 -7.47 9.79 -18.62
N LEU A 114 -6.66 9.86 -19.69
CA LEU A 114 -5.20 10.01 -19.55
C LEU A 114 -4.82 11.36 -18.97
N LYS A 115 -5.55 12.42 -19.32
CA LYS A 115 -5.35 13.76 -18.75
C LYS A 115 -5.59 13.79 -17.24
N GLU A 116 -6.68 13.19 -16.76
CA GLU A 116 -6.98 13.11 -15.32
C GLU A 116 -5.87 12.35 -14.56
N VAL A 117 -5.44 11.20 -15.09
CA VAL A 117 -4.34 10.41 -14.48
C VAL A 117 -3.02 11.18 -14.50
N TYR A 118 -2.66 11.79 -15.61
CA TYR A 118 -1.42 12.59 -15.74
C TYR A 118 -1.39 13.72 -14.72
N GLN A 119 -2.46 14.52 -14.61
CA GLN A 119 -2.50 15.67 -13.71
C GLN A 119 -2.33 15.26 -12.25
N VAL A 120 -3.02 14.20 -11.84
CA VAL A 120 -2.97 13.71 -10.46
C VAL A 120 -1.62 13.07 -10.15
N GLU A 121 -1.07 12.26 -11.06
CA GLU A 121 0.26 11.64 -10.88
C GLU A 121 1.37 12.70 -10.86
N HIS A 122 1.37 13.62 -11.81
CA HIS A 122 2.35 14.70 -11.90
C HIS A 122 2.34 15.57 -10.64
N LYS A 123 1.16 15.91 -10.13
CA LYS A 123 1.01 16.64 -8.87
C LYS A 123 1.57 15.85 -7.68
N ALA A 124 1.23 14.57 -7.54
CA ALA A 124 1.70 13.76 -6.42
C ALA A 124 3.22 13.58 -6.43
N VAL A 125 3.80 13.30 -7.61
CA VAL A 125 5.26 13.19 -7.79
C VAL A 125 5.95 14.52 -7.53
N GLY A 126 5.42 15.64 -8.04
CA GLY A 126 5.97 16.96 -7.77
C GLY A 126 6.02 17.29 -6.27
N ARG A 127 4.93 17.02 -5.53
CA ARG A 127 4.90 17.23 -4.08
C ARG A 127 5.84 16.30 -3.30
N LEU A 128 6.10 15.10 -3.82
CA LEU A 128 7.08 14.20 -3.22
C LEU A 128 8.51 14.74 -3.37
N LEU A 129 8.84 15.26 -4.55
CA LEU A 129 10.15 15.89 -4.82
C LEU A 129 10.35 17.15 -3.94
N GLU A 130 9.35 18.02 -3.88
CA GLU A 130 9.35 19.19 -2.99
C GLU A 130 9.57 18.79 -1.52
N PHE A 131 8.93 17.69 -1.07
CA PHE A 131 9.13 17.17 0.28
C PHE A 131 10.59 16.74 0.51
N TYR A 132 11.23 16.07 -0.46
CA TYR A 132 12.63 15.68 -0.32
C TYR A 132 13.56 16.89 -0.26
N GLU A 133 13.31 17.92 -1.07
CA GLU A 133 14.07 19.17 -1.04
C GLU A 133 13.92 19.89 0.31
N ILE A 134 12.68 20.02 0.83
CA ILE A 134 12.41 20.67 2.11
C ILE A 134 12.98 19.86 3.28
N SER A 135 12.99 18.52 3.19
CA SER A 135 13.52 17.65 4.26
C SER A 135 15.00 17.85 4.54
N LEU A 136 15.75 18.46 3.61
CA LEU A 136 17.15 18.82 3.79
C LEU A 136 17.36 20.13 4.55
N LYS A 137 16.29 20.90 4.80
CA LYS A 137 16.34 22.15 5.56
C LYS A 137 16.24 21.89 7.07
N GLU A 138 16.51 22.93 7.87
CA GLU A 138 16.51 22.81 9.34
C GLU A 138 15.13 23.01 10.00
N ASP A 139 14.17 23.65 9.31
CA ASP A 139 12.87 23.99 9.89
C ASP A 139 11.92 22.78 9.91
N PHE A 140 11.73 22.22 11.10
CA PHE A 140 10.84 21.08 11.31
C PHE A 140 9.37 21.37 11.00
N LEU A 141 8.90 22.61 11.21
CA LEU A 141 7.52 22.98 10.87
C LEU A 141 7.31 23.01 9.36
N GLU A 142 8.30 23.50 8.61
CA GLU A 142 8.28 23.49 7.14
C GLU A 142 8.24 22.04 6.62
N ILE A 143 9.05 21.15 7.18
CA ILE A 143 9.08 19.72 6.81
C ILE A 143 7.73 19.06 7.11
N VAL A 144 7.15 19.29 8.30
CA VAL A 144 5.82 18.79 8.66
C VAL A 144 4.75 19.31 7.71
N SER A 145 4.83 20.58 7.30
CA SER A 145 3.93 21.15 6.30
C SER A 145 4.05 20.45 4.96
N ALA A 146 5.28 20.20 4.49
CA ALA A 146 5.56 19.48 3.25
C ALA A 146 4.98 18.05 3.27
N VAL A 147 5.15 17.32 4.38
CA VAL A 147 4.53 15.99 4.56
C VAL A 147 3.01 16.06 4.39
N LYS A 148 2.34 17.02 5.02
CA LYS A 148 0.88 17.17 4.88
C LYS A 148 0.47 17.50 3.45
N ILE A 149 1.18 18.38 2.77
CA ILE A 149 0.91 18.78 1.37
C ILE A 149 1.05 17.56 0.47
N PHE A 150 2.15 16.79 0.61
CA PHE A 150 2.35 15.54 -0.10
C PHE A 150 1.23 14.53 0.18
N SER A 151 0.92 14.26 1.46
CA SER A 151 -0.17 13.34 1.83
C SER A 151 -1.54 13.77 1.27
N LYS A 152 -1.83 15.07 1.12
CA LYS A 152 -3.06 15.56 0.48
C LYS A 152 -3.08 15.25 -1.02
N ALA A 153 -1.96 15.45 -1.71
CA ALA A 153 -1.82 15.12 -3.13
C ALA A 153 -1.90 13.61 -3.37
N ASP A 154 -1.23 12.82 -2.53
CA ASP A 154 -1.24 11.36 -2.63
C ASP A 154 -2.63 10.78 -2.33
N ALA A 155 -3.36 11.37 -1.39
CA ALA A 155 -4.75 11.01 -1.14
C ALA A 155 -5.68 11.26 -2.34
N GLU A 156 -5.40 12.28 -3.16
CA GLU A 156 -6.12 12.52 -4.42
C GLU A 156 -5.84 11.42 -5.44
N ARG A 157 -4.56 11.04 -5.56
CA ARG A 157 -4.12 9.90 -6.35
C ARG A 157 -4.83 8.61 -5.95
N PHE A 158 -4.83 8.25 -4.67
CA PHE A 158 -5.52 7.05 -4.19
C PHE A 158 -7.02 7.07 -4.46
N ARG A 159 -7.71 8.21 -4.30
CA ARG A 159 -9.15 8.30 -4.63
C ARG A 159 -9.43 8.04 -6.11
N LEU A 160 -8.60 8.55 -7.01
CA LEU A 160 -8.74 8.32 -8.44
C LEU A 160 -8.46 6.84 -8.77
N ARG A 161 -7.37 6.29 -8.24
CA ARG A 161 -6.99 4.89 -8.38
C ARG A 161 -8.10 3.94 -7.94
N ASP A 162 -8.64 4.15 -6.74
CA ASP A 162 -9.76 3.37 -6.19
C ASP A 162 -11.01 3.44 -7.09
N LYS A 163 -11.33 4.64 -7.60
CA LYS A 163 -12.49 4.87 -8.47
C LYS A 163 -12.35 4.12 -9.80
N LEU A 164 -11.20 4.24 -10.45
CA LEU A 164 -10.94 3.56 -11.72
C LEU A 164 -10.96 2.04 -11.55
N ARG A 165 -10.29 1.54 -10.50
CA ARG A 165 -10.22 0.11 -10.20
C ARG A 165 -11.60 -0.47 -9.86
N ALA A 166 -12.40 0.20 -9.04
CA ALA A 166 -13.76 -0.25 -8.72
C ALA A 166 -14.65 -0.32 -9.97
N LYS A 167 -14.58 0.70 -10.84
CA LYS A 167 -15.32 0.71 -12.11
C LYS A 167 -14.90 -0.42 -13.05
N ALA A 168 -13.59 -0.68 -13.18
CA ALA A 168 -13.08 -1.73 -14.05
C ALA A 168 -13.53 -3.12 -13.57
N ILE A 169 -13.45 -3.38 -12.27
CA ILE A 169 -13.87 -4.67 -11.69
C ILE A 169 -15.36 -4.93 -11.94
N LEU A 170 -16.24 -3.94 -11.77
CA LEU A 170 -17.68 -4.12 -11.97
C LEU A 170 -18.04 -4.57 -13.39
N LYS A 171 -17.28 -4.12 -14.40
CA LYS A 171 -17.52 -4.47 -15.82
C LYS A 171 -17.28 -5.95 -16.10
N ILE A 172 -16.49 -6.62 -15.28
CA ILE A 172 -16.11 -8.03 -15.48
C ILE A 172 -16.74 -8.97 -14.45
N LEU A 173 -17.54 -8.45 -13.52
CA LEU A 173 -18.19 -9.30 -12.53
C LEU A 173 -19.11 -10.30 -13.24
N PRO A 174 -19.03 -11.60 -12.90
CA PRO A 174 -19.96 -12.60 -13.40
C PRO A 174 -21.37 -12.36 -12.85
N GLU A 175 -22.36 -13.13 -13.32
CA GLU A 175 -23.71 -13.04 -12.75
C GLU A 175 -23.77 -13.49 -11.27
N LYS A 176 -22.96 -14.50 -10.91
CA LYS A 176 -22.84 -15.10 -9.57
C LYS A 176 -21.45 -15.70 -9.34
N GLY A 177 -21.07 -15.95 -8.09
CA GLY A 177 -19.80 -16.57 -7.72
C GLY A 177 -19.14 -15.94 -6.49
N LYS A 178 -18.01 -16.50 -6.08
CA LYS A 178 -17.18 -15.95 -5.00
C LYS A 178 -15.93 -15.31 -5.59
N ILE A 179 -15.67 -14.06 -5.26
CA ILE A 179 -14.58 -13.26 -5.83
C ILE A 179 -13.66 -12.76 -4.72
N TYR A 180 -12.38 -13.07 -4.81
CA TYR A 180 -11.34 -12.48 -3.98
C TYR A 180 -10.73 -11.29 -4.73
N ILE A 181 -10.64 -10.15 -4.06
CA ILE A 181 -9.97 -8.95 -4.58
C ILE A 181 -8.84 -8.59 -3.62
N GLU A 182 -7.62 -8.61 -4.13
CA GLU A 182 -6.44 -8.13 -3.42
C GLU A 182 -6.45 -6.61 -3.35
N ALA A 183 -6.16 -6.04 -2.17
CA ALA A 183 -5.98 -4.62 -2.02
C ALA A 183 -4.93 -4.27 -0.96
N GLY A 184 -4.13 -3.22 -1.19
CA GLY A 184 -3.30 -2.60 -0.16
C GLY A 184 -4.14 -1.99 0.96
N THR A 185 -3.60 -1.90 2.17
CA THR A 185 -4.32 -1.39 3.36
C THR A 185 -4.72 0.09 3.23
N ILE A 186 -4.01 0.87 2.41
CA ILE A 186 -4.34 2.27 2.11
C ILE A 186 -5.65 2.40 1.32
N HIS A 187 -6.05 1.35 0.59
CA HIS A 187 -7.23 1.32 -0.29
C HIS A 187 -8.53 1.03 0.49
N ILE A 188 -8.67 1.47 1.73
CA ILE A 188 -9.94 1.33 2.48
C ILE A 188 -11.10 2.03 1.76
N TYR A 189 -10.82 3.11 1.03
CA TYR A 189 -11.84 3.84 0.29
C TYR A 189 -12.39 3.04 -0.91
N PHE A 190 -11.57 2.21 -1.54
CA PHE A 190 -12.00 1.26 -2.57
C PHE A 190 -13.16 0.36 -2.11
N LYS A 191 -13.13 -0.17 -0.88
CA LYS A 191 -14.25 -0.94 -0.32
C LYS A 191 -15.55 -0.12 -0.31
N LYS A 192 -15.47 1.15 0.10
CA LYS A 192 -16.64 2.04 0.10
C LYS A 192 -17.20 2.21 -1.32
N LEU A 193 -16.33 2.37 -2.32
CA LEU A 193 -16.75 2.49 -3.71
C LEU A 193 -17.39 1.21 -4.25
N LEU A 194 -16.85 0.04 -3.91
CA LEU A 194 -17.47 -1.24 -4.26
C LEU A 194 -18.89 -1.36 -3.70
N HIS A 195 -19.12 -0.98 -2.44
CA HIS A 195 -20.47 -0.96 -1.87
C HIS A 195 -21.41 0.02 -2.60
N ILE A 196 -20.91 1.20 -2.97
CA ILE A 196 -21.71 2.20 -3.68
C ILE A 196 -22.08 1.70 -5.07
N TYR A 197 -21.12 1.14 -5.82
CA TYR A 197 -21.31 0.83 -7.22
C TYR A 197 -21.92 -0.56 -7.47
N ALA A 198 -21.58 -1.59 -6.68
CA ALA A 198 -22.19 -2.91 -6.80
C ALA A 198 -23.61 -2.97 -6.22
N GLY A 199 -23.97 -1.99 -5.38
CA GLY A 199 -25.27 -1.91 -4.71
C GLY A 199 -25.53 -3.11 -3.79
N LYS A 200 -26.80 -3.52 -3.69
CA LYS A 200 -27.22 -4.68 -2.86
C LYS A 200 -27.07 -6.03 -3.58
N SER A 201 -26.59 -6.03 -4.83
CA SER A 201 -26.50 -7.24 -5.67
C SER A 201 -25.38 -8.19 -5.23
N TRP A 202 -24.40 -7.68 -4.48
CA TRP A 202 -23.26 -8.45 -3.99
C TRP A 202 -23.12 -8.28 -2.49
N LYS A 203 -22.90 -9.39 -1.79
CA LYS A 203 -22.41 -9.35 -0.40
C LYS A 203 -20.93 -9.01 -0.46
N ILE A 204 -20.55 -7.90 0.16
CA ILE A 204 -19.15 -7.45 0.17
C ILE A 204 -18.63 -7.53 1.59
N ILE A 205 -17.59 -8.33 1.78
CA ILE A 205 -16.85 -8.44 3.04
C ILE A 205 -15.39 -8.01 2.82
N HIS A 206 -14.69 -7.81 3.92
CA HIS A 206 -13.26 -7.51 3.89
C HIS A 206 -12.57 -8.27 5.01
N LYS A 207 -11.30 -8.62 4.79
CA LYS A 207 -10.43 -9.21 5.79
C LYS A 207 -9.05 -8.56 5.69
N PHE A 208 -8.51 -8.11 6.83
CA PHE A 208 -7.09 -7.78 6.89
C PHE A 208 -6.33 -9.09 7.07
N LEU A 209 -5.36 -9.36 6.20
CA LEU A 209 -4.75 -10.70 6.15
C LEU A 209 -4.02 -11.09 7.44
N LEU A 210 -3.52 -10.12 8.20
CA LEU A 210 -2.87 -10.37 9.51
C LEU A 210 -3.79 -10.13 10.70
N GLU A 211 -5.11 -10.01 10.51
CA GLU A 211 -6.01 -9.72 11.64
C GLU A 211 -5.95 -10.80 12.73
N ASP A 212 -5.76 -12.06 12.36
CA ASP A 212 -5.72 -13.18 13.29
C ASP A 212 -4.46 -13.12 14.18
N TYR A 213 -3.39 -12.49 13.68
CA TYR A 213 -2.17 -12.21 14.46
C TYR A 213 -2.29 -10.91 15.27
N LEU A 214 -2.80 -9.83 14.66
CA LEU A 214 -2.79 -8.48 15.27
C LEU A 214 -3.90 -8.28 16.31
N ARG A 215 -5.08 -8.87 16.11
CA ARG A 215 -6.25 -8.62 16.96
C ARG A 215 -6.05 -9.08 18.41
N PRO A 216 -5.47 -10.27 18.70
CA PRO A 216 -5.20 -10.68 20.08
C PRO A 216 -4.22 -9.75 20.81
N ILE A 217 -3.28 -9.13 20.10
CA ILE A 217 -2.22 -8.29 20.67
C ILE A 217 -2.70 -6.84 20.87
N THR A 218 -3.48 -6.33 19.91
CA THR A 218 -3.78 -4.89 19.82
C THR A 218 -5.25 -4.54 20.05
N GLY A 219 -6.13 -5.54 20.14
CA GLY A 219 -7.58 -5.38 20.18
C GLY A 219 -8.20 -4.90 18.86
N LYS A 220 -7.41 -4.75 17.79
CA LYS A 220 -7.85 -4.23 16.48
C LYS A 220 -7.44 -5.18 15.34
N PRO A 221 -8.23 -5.26 14.25
CA PRO A 221 -7.89 -6.11 13.10
C PRO A 221 -6.64 -5.62 12.34
N TRP A 222 -6.32 -4.33 12.45
CA TRP A 222 -5.16 -3.71 11.83
C TRP A 222 -4.73 -2.48 12.62
N ILE A 223 -3.44 -2.15 12.54
CA ILE A 223 -2.86 -0.92 13.09
C ILE A 223 -2.19 -0.17 11.95
N PHE A 224 -2.61 1.07 11.75
CA PHE A 224 -2.07 1.92 10.69
C PHE A 224 -0.89 2.75 11.22
N PRO A 225 0.24 2.81 10.49
CA PRO A 225 1.32 3.72 10.81
C PRO A 225 0.86 5.18 10.64
N PRO A 226 1.52 6.14 11.33
CA PRO A 226 1.06 7.53 11.40
C PRO A 226 0.96 8.23 10.03
N GLY A 227 1.87 7.93 9.10
CA GLY A 227 1.80 8.46 7.73
C GLY A 227 0.60 7.93 6.95
N GLU A 228 0.32 6.63 7.06
CA GLU A 228 -0.85 6.02 6.42
C GLU A 228 -2.16 6.55 7.04
N LEU A 229 -2.21 6.74 8.37
CA LEU A 229 -3.34 7.38 9.04
C LEU A 229 -3.59 8.80 8.52
N LEU A 230 -2.53 9.60 8.35
CA LEU A 230 -2.63 10.96 7.80
C LEU A 230 -3.22 10.93 6.40
N THR A 231 -2.68 10.11 5.51
CA THR A 231 -3.17 9.98 4.13
C THR A 231 -4.61 9.45 4.09
N LEU A 232 -4.96 8.45 4.92
CA LEU A 232 -6.33 7.92 5.03
C LEU A 232 -7.33 8.98 5.49
N ARG A 233 -6.94 9.89 6.40
CA ARG A 233 -7.81 11.02 6.79
C ARG A 233 -8.17 11.88 5.58
N TYR A 234 -7.20 12.18 4.73
CA TYR A 234 -7.42 12.95 3.51
C TYR A 234 -8.19 12.15 2.44
N ILE A 235 -7.88 10.86 2.25
CA ILE A 235 -8.63 9.96 1.33
C ILE A 235 -10.11 9.97 1.70
N LEU A 236 -10.42 9.80 2.99
CA LEU A 236 -11.79 9.74 3.50
C LEU A 236 -12.43 11.12 3.72
N LYS A 237 -11.76 12.22 3.34
CA LYS A 237 -12.21 13.60 3.51
C LYS A 237 -12.70 13.91 4.93
N ARG A 238 -11.95 13.45 5.94
CA ARG A 238 -12.23 13.80 7.34
C ARG A 238 -12.08 15.31 7.54
N LYS A 239 -12.83 15.88 8.49
CA LYS A 239 -12.72 17.30 8.86
C LYS A 239 -11.26 17.60 9.23
N GLU A 240 -10.75 18.71 8.71
CA GLU A 240 -9.40 19.17 8.99
C GLU A 240 -9.20 19.37 10.50
N ASN A 241 -8.07 18.89 11.00
CA ASN A 241 -7.67 19.07 12.38
C ASN A 241 -6.14 19.23 12.41
N SER A 242 -5.68 20.47 12.50
CA SER A 242 -4.27 20.82 12.42
C SER A 242 -3.43 20.15 13.51
N GLN A 243 -3.96 20.02 14.74
CA GLN A 243 -3.25 19.39 15.84
C GLN A 243 -2.97 17.90 15.56
N ILE A 244 -4.00 17.15 15.15
CA ILE A 244 -3.87 15.73 14.82
C ILE A 244 -2.99 15.55 13.57
N GLU A 245 -3.20 16.38 12.53
CA GLU A 245 -2.47 16.27 11.27
C GLU A 245 -0.98 16.60 11.43
N ASN A 246 -0.64 17.62 12.23
CA ASN A 246 0.75 17.95 12.57
C ASN A 246 1.40 16.80 13.33
N LEU A 247 0.71 16.22 14.31
CA LEU A 247 1.25 15.13 15.11
C LEU A 247 1.46 13.86 14.28
N LEU A 248 0.52 13.49 13.41
CA LEU A 248 0.66 12.34 12.52
C LEU A 248 1.79 12.55 11.52
N ALA A 249 1.90 13.75 10.93
CA ALA A 249 3.00 14.08 10.03
C ALA A 249 4.36 13.99 10.75
N ALA A 250 4.50 14.60 11.93
CA ALA A 250 5.72 14.54 12.73
C ALA A 250 6.11 13.10 13.12
N ARG A 251 5.15 12.29 13.58
CA ARG A 251 5.40 10.87 13.91
C ARG A 251 5.75 10.03 12.69
N SER A 252 5.23 10.36 11.52
CA SER A 252 5.56 9.66 10.27
C SER A 252 7.03 9.83 9.88
N LEU A 253 7.62 11.00 10.15
CA LEU A 253 9.03 11.28 9.93
C LEU A 253 9.94 10.43 10.84
N ILE A 254 9.53 10.14 12.07
CA ILE A 254 10.27 9.23 12.95
C ILE A 254 10.06 7.77 12.50
N TYR A 255 8.80 7.39 12.25
CA TYR A 255 8.42 6.05 11.83
C TYR A 255 9.22 5.57 10.60
N ILE A 256 9.31 6.41 9.57
CA ILE A 256 10.00 6.05 8.33
C ILE A 256 11.51 5.83 8.55
N LYS A 257 12.10 6.41 9.59
CA LYS A 257 13.52 6.26 9.93
C LYS A 257 13.84 4.98 10.70
N ILE A 258 12.86 4.42 11.41
CA ILE A 258 13.07 3.27 12.31
C ILE A 258 12.52 1.95 11.77
N ILE A 259 11.65 1.99 10.75
CA ILE A 259 11.09 0.77 10.15
C ILE A 259 12.12 0.10 9.21
N PRO A 260 12.26 -1.24 9.24
CA PRO A 260 13.08 -1.98 8.28
C PRO A 260 12.70 -1.65 6.83
N LYS A 261 13.70 -1.61 5.96
CA LYS A 261 13.54 -1.36 4.52
C LYS A 261 13.70 -2.61 3.66
N GLU A 262 14.24 -3.66 4.26
CA GLU A 262 14.55 -4.92 3.59
C GLU A 262 13.35 -5.86 3.64
N GLU A 263 13.28 -6.75 2.66
CA GLU A 263 12.33 -7.84 2.66
C GLU A 263 12.75 -8.90 3.70
N LEU A 264 11.96 -9.04 4.77
CA LEU A 264 12.21 -10.02 5.83
C LEU A 264 11.49 -11.34 5.57
N MET A 265 12.25 -12.44 5.69
CA MET A 265 11.73 -13.80 5.56
C MET A 265 11.13 -14.30 6.88
N PRO A 266 9.89 -14.83 6.87
CA PRO A 266 9.35 -15.55 8.01
C PRO A 266 10.19 -16.78 8.38
N SER A 267 10.27 -17.09 9.67
CA SER A 267 10.91 -18.30 10.18
C SER A 267 10.05 -18.97 11.25
N PRO A 268 10.30 -20.25 11.59
CA PRO A 268 9.55 -20.91 12.67
C PRO A 268 9.63 -20.16 14.03
N LYS A 269 10.72 -19.42 14.28
CA LYS A 269 10.90 -18.63 15.52
C LYS A 269 10.29 -17.23 15.44
N ASP A 270 10.15 -16.68 14.23
CA ASP A 270 9.59 -15.35 13.97
C ASP A 270 8.73 -15.43 12.68
N PRO A 271 7.48 -15.92 12.77
CA PRO A 271 6.63 -16.13 11.61
C PRO A 271 6.03 -14.82 11.05
N PHE A 272 6.07 -13.73 11.83
CA PHE A 272 5.53 -12.41 11.46
C PHE A 272 6.58 -11.30 11.63
N PRO A 273 7.76 -11.43 10.99
CA PRO A 273 8.90 -10.56 11.25
C PRO A 273 8.62 -9.09 10.95
N HIS A 274 7.84 -8.81 9.89
CA HIS A 274 7.50 -7.44 9.52
C HIS A 274 6.44 -6.87 10.46
N ALA A 275 5.32 -7.57 10.65
CA ALA A 275 4.24 -7.09 11.53
C ALA A 275 4.72 -6.86 12.96
N LYS A 276 5.60 -7.71 13.49
CA LYS A 276 6.19 -7.52 14.83
C LYS A 276 7.01 -6.24 14.93
N ARG A 277 7.87 -5.98 13.93
CA ARG A 277 8.74 -4.79 13.90
C ARG A 277 7.92 -3.51 13.64
N GLU A 278 6.93 -3.58 12.76
CA GLU A 278 5.99 -2.49 12.50
C GLU A 278 5.15 -2.15 13.72
N LEU A 279 4.60 -3.16 14.41
CA LEU A 279 3.85 -2.94 15.65
C LEU A 279 4.71 -2.22 16.70
N LYS A 280 5.94 -2.69 16.92
CA LYS A 280 6.89 -2.06 17.83
C LYS A 280 7.18 -0.61 17.43
N ALA A 281 7.47 -0.37 16.15
CA ALA A 281 7.71 0.97 15.61
C ALA A 281 6.51 1.90 15.84
N ILE A 282 5.28 1.42 15.56
CA ILE A 282 4.05 2.18 15.75
C ILE A 282 3.80 2.49 17.23
N GLN A 283 4.02 1.53 18.13
CA GLN A 283 3.90 1.74 19.58
C GLN A 283 4.84 2.84 20.05
N MET A 284 6.13 2.79 19.69
CA MET A 284 7.10 3.81 20.08
C MET A 284 6.72 5.20 19.57
N VAL A 285 6.41 5.35 18.27
CA VAL A 285 6.08 6.69 17.73
C VAL A 285 4.76 7.23 18.25
N ASN A 286 3.82 6.37 18.67
CA ASN A 286 2.55 6.80 19.27
C ASN A 286 2.72 7.43 20.66
N MET A 287 3.86 7.23 21.31
CA MET A 287 4.19 7.85 22.60
C MET A 287 4.84 9.23 22.44
N LEU A 288 5.31 9.59 21.25
CA LEU A 288 6.04 10.83 21.00
C LEU A 288 5.08 12.03 20.87
N SER A 289 5.38 13.13 21.56
CA SER A 289 4.73 14.43 21.27
C SER A 289 5.27 15.03 19.96
N PHE A 290 4.70 16.17 19.56
CA PHE A 290 5.21 16.91 18.42
C PHE A 290 6.66 17.38 18.66
N GLU A 291 6.92 17.90 19.86
CA GLU A 291 8.22 18.41 20.30
C GLU A 291 9.25 17.29 20.41
N ASP A 292 8.84 16.10 20.87
CA ASP A 292 9.69 14.91 20.88
C ASP A 292 10.13 14.55 19.45
N CYS A 293 9.20 14.56 18.49
CA CYS A 293 9.51 14.29 17.09
C CYS A 293 10.48 15.34 16.52
N ALA A 294 10.29 16.62 16.86
CA ALA A 294 11.18 17.69 16.41
C ALA A 294 12.63 17.51 16.89
N LYS A 295 12.81 17.07 18.15
CA LYS A 295 14.13 16.77 18.72
C LYS A 295 14.74 15.53 18.06
N LEU A 296 14.01 14.41 18.09
CA LEU A 296 14.48 13.13 17.56
C LEU A 296 14.81 13.19 16.07
N TYR A 297 14.02 13.91 15.28
CA TYR A 297 14.24 14.00 13.84
C TYR A 297 15.63 14.55 13.53
N LYS A 298 16.07 15.60 14.23
CA LYS A 298 17.42 16.18 14.06
C LYS A 298 18.53 15.17 14.37
N GLU A 299 18.34 14.34 15.40
CA GLU A 299 19.32 13.34 15.82
C GLU A 299 19.39 12.15 14.84
N ILE A 300 18.25 11.71 14.31
CA ILE A 300 18.19 10.47 13.52
C ILE A 300 18.17 10.70 12.01
N PHE A 301 18.03 11.95 11.52
CA PHE A 301 17.84 12.25 10.10
C PHE A 301 18.93 11.63 9.20
N PHE A 302 20.21 11.78 9.58
CA PHE A 302 21.34 11.24 8.82
C PHE A 302 21.66 9.76 9.12
N ILE A 303 20.94 9.13 10.03
CA ILE A 303 21.15 7.72 10.36
C ILE A 303 20.54 6.85 9.26
N LYS A 304 21.38 6.08 8.58
CA LYS A 304 20.96 5.20 7.47
C LYS A 304 20.41 3.86 7.93
N LYS A 305 20.89 3.32 9.06
CA LYS A 305 20.51 2.00 9.56
C LYS A 305 19.26 2.11 10.46
N PRO A 306 18.11 1.51 10.11
CA PRO A 306 16.88 1.60 10.90
C PRO A 306 17.06 1.16 12.35
N ASP A 307 17.77 0.06 12.60
CA ASP A 307 17.99 -0.46 13.96
C ASP A 307 18.74 0.52 14.87
N LYS A 308 19.67 1.32 14.30
CA LYS A 308 20.38 2.36 15.05
C LYS A 308 19.46 3.53 15.38
N ALA A 309 18.66 3.98 14.42
CA ALA A 309 17.68 5.04 14.64
C ALA A 309 16.62 4.59 15.66
N GLN A 310 16.17 3.34 15.56
CA GLN A 310 15.26 2.72 16.51
C GLN A 310 15.83 2.75 17.92
N LYS A 311 17.08 2.33 18.11
CA LYS A 311 17.74 2.31 19.41
C LYS A 311 17.76 3.70 20.08
N ILE A 312 18.02 4.76 19.31
CA ILE A 312 17.98 6.15 19.82
C ILE A 312 16.57 6.52 20.29
N VAL A 313 15.53 6.19 19.52
CA VAL A 313 14.14 6.43 19.92
C VAL A 313 13.78 5.64 21.18
N GLU A 314 14.24 4.40 21.31
CA GLU A 314 14.03 3.57 22.51
C GLU A 314 14.68 4.20 23.75
N ASP A 315 15.94 4.64 23.62
CA ASP A 315 16.68 5.25 24.73
C ASP A 315 16.07 6.61 25.12
N PHE A 316 15.60 7.39 24.15
CA PHE A 316 14.84 8.62 24.39
C PHE A 316 13.55 8.37 25.18
N LEU A 317 12.77 7.35 24.81
CA LEU A 317 11.54 6.98 25.53
C LEU A 317 11.84 6.49 26.94
N ARG A 318 12.88 5.66 27.12
CA ARG A 318 13.32 5.18 28.45
C ARG A 318 13.74 6.34 29.36
N ALA A 319 14.47 7.32 28.84
CA ALA A 319 14.87 8.51 29.58
C ALA A 319 13.66 9.34 30.07
N LYS A 320 12.52 9.26 29.36
CA LYS A 320 11.24 9.87 29.77
C LYS A 320 10.40 9.01 30.73
N GLY A 321 10.92 7.84 31.16
CA GLY A 321 10.18 6.91 32.02
C GLY A 321 9.04 6.17 31.30
N LEU A 322 9.08 6.10 29.97
CA LEU A 322 8.06 5.48 29.14
C LEU A 322 8.47 4.05 28.75
N SER A 323 7.60 3.07 29.02
CA SER A 323 7.75 1.67 28.59
C SER A 323 6.72 1.31 27.53
N PHE A 324 7.09 0.44 26.58
CA PHE A 324 6.26 0.02 25.44
C PHE A 324 6.27 -1.50 25.25
#